data_AF-A0A3B3V1U0-F1
#
_entry.id   AF-A0A3B3V1U0-F1
#
_cell.length_a   1.000
_cell.length_b   1.000
_cell.length_c   1.000
_cell.angle_alpha   90.00
_cell.angle_beta   90.00
_cell.angle_gamma   90.00
#
_symmetry.space_group_name_H-M   'P 1'
#
loop_
_entity.id
_entity.type
_entity.pdbx_description
1 polymer ?
#
loop_
_entity_poly.entity_id
_entity_poly.type
_entity_poly.pdbx_seq_one_letter_code
_entity_poly.pdbx_strand_id
1 'polypeptide(L)'
;MRLLLPLLLAVWVSAPFGCCSLPTSSCLQPPAKWCSSLDSAVQCGVLKQCLESDFSRSRRTEEPVQVGLYYESLCPGCRKFLTEMLFPTYLLLDIMSVTLVPYGNAQETPVAQKYTYECQHGKQECLGNMIETCIMNMTDMAFPIIFCMESSADVIGSAESCLKVYAPDLSMDKVMSCVNGDMGMQLMHQNALQTKALNPPHQYVPWITINGVHTEDLQEKAMSSLFTLVCSMYKGTKPAACGGSQKLHYKSYCHNE
;
A
#
# COMPACT_ATOMS: atom_id res chain seq x y z
N MET A 1 -58.03 67.70 15.29
CA MET A 1 -57.90 67.34 16.72
C MET A 1 -57.13 66.03 16.80
N ARG A 2 -56.14 65.98 17.69
CA ARG A 2 -55.00 65.03 17.75
C ARG A 2 -55.40 63.56 17.70
N LEU A 3 -54.71 62.75 16.88
CA LEU A 3 -54.59 61.29 17.10
C LEU A 3 -53.17 61.00 17.60
N LEU A 4 -53.08 60.54 18.85
CA LEU A 4 -51.86 60.05 19.49
C LEU A 4 -51.58 58.63 18.99
N LEU A 5 -50.41 58.40 18.38
CA LEU A 5 -49.86 57.06 18.15
C LEU A 5 -49.06 56.61 19.38
N PRO A 6 -49.27 55.41 19.94
CA PRO A 6 -48.36 54.86 20.95
C PRO A 6 -47.14 54.22 20.28
N LEU A 7 -45.96 54.56 20.79
CA LEU A 7 -44.69 53.86 20.48
C LEU A 7 -44.76 52.41 21.01
N LEU A 8 -44.53 51.44 20.13
CA LEU A 8 -44.18 50.07 20.52
C LEU A 8 -42.66 49.91 20.43
N LEU A 9 -42.02 49.76 21.60
CA LEU A 9 -40.61 49.39 21.75
C LEU A 9 -40.44 47.91 21.36
N ALA A 10 -39.79 47.65 20.24
CA ALA A 10 -39.35 46.30 19.88
C ALA A 10 -38.05 45.97 20.65
N VAL A 11 -38.15 45.08 21.63
CA VAL A 11 -36.99 44.51 22.33
C VAL A 11 -36.32 43.50 21.39
N TRP A 12 -35.12 43.82 20.91
CA TRP A 12 -34.27 42.87 20.19
C TRP A 12 -33.61 41.93 21.20
N VAL A 13 -34.08 40.68 21.26
CA VAL A 13 -33.36 39.59 21.93
C VAL A 13 -32.38 39.02 20.91
N SER A 14 -31.11 39.39 21.02
CA SER A 14 -30.02 38.72 20.31
C SER A 14 -29.85 37.31 20.91
N ALA A 15 -30.41 36.31 20.23
CA ALA A 15 -30.03 34.93 20.46
C ALA A 15 -28.54 34.79 20.09
N PRO A 16 -27.67 34.28 20.99
CA PRO A 16 -26.33 33.92 20.58
C PRO A 16 -26.48 32.77 19.59
N PHE A 17 -26.17 33.02 18.32
CA PHE A 17 -25.86 31.97 17.38
C PHE A 17 -24.74 31.16 18.01
N GLY A 18 -25.09 30.00 18.55
CA GLY A 18 -24.14 28.95 18.87
C GLY A 18 -23.38 28.70 17.58
N CYS A 19 -22.15 29.21 17.53
CA CYS A 19 -21.20 28.85 16.52
C CYS A 19 -21.01 27.34 16.71
N CYS A 20 -21.66 26.53 15.86
CA CYS A 20 -21.15 25.20 15.60
C CYS A 20 -19.82 25.41 14.89
N SER A 21 -18.78 25.65 15.67
CA SER A 21 -17.41 25.47 15.26
C SER A 21 -17.35 24.01 14.81
N LEU A 22 -17.45 23.78 13.50
CA LEU A 22 -16.99 22.52 12.92
C LEU A 22 -15.56 22.36 13.45
N PRO A 23 -15.25 21.29 14.21
CA PRO A 23 -13.88 21.04 14.57
C PRO A 23 -13.16 20.90 13.24
N THR A 24 -12.23 21.80 12.94
CA THR A 24 -11.20 21.60 11.93
C THR A 24 -10.35 20.43 12.41
N SER A 25 -10.88 19.22 12.32
CA SER A 25 -10.15 17.99 12.51
C SER A 25 -9.45 17.73 11.19
N SER A 26 -8.38 18.49 10.94
CA SER A 26 -7.40 18.04 9.96
C SER A 26 -6.95 16.66 10.44
N CYS A 27 -7.27 15.65 9.64
CA CYS A 27 -6.88 14.28 9.93
C CYS A 27 -5.35 14.25 10.10
N LEU A 28 -4.89 14.01 11.33
CA LEU A 28 -3.46 13.95 11.66
C LEU A 28 -2.83 12.63 11.23
N GLN A 29 -3.66 11.65 10.86
CA GLN A 29 -3.24 10.30 10.50
C GLN A 29 -3.02 10.20 8.98
N PRO A 30 -1.96 9.49 8.54
CA PRO A 30 -1.81 9.20 7.12
C PRO A 30 -2.96 8.30 6.63
N PRO A 31 -3.35 8.37 5.33
CA PRO A 31 -4.46 7.59 4.76
C PRO A 31 -4.47 6.10 5.10
N ALA A 32 -3.29 5.47 5.18
CA ALA A 32 -3.15 4.07 5.52
C ALA A 32 -3.60 3.72 6.96
N LYS A 33 -3.72 4.71 7.85
CA LYS A 33 -4.15 4.51 9.25
C LYS A 33 -5.61 4.93 9.48
N TRP A 34 -6.32 5.43 8.47
CA TRP A 34 -7.68 5.95 8.66
C TRP A 34 -8.67 4.90 9.15
N CYS A 35 -8.57 3.65 8.69
CA CYS A 35 -9.43 2.54 9.14
C CYS A 35 -8.79 1.69 10.26
N SER A 36 -7.75 2.19 10.94
CA SER A 36 -7.07 1.42 12.00
C SER A 36 -7.85 1.36 13.32
N SER A 37 -8.75 2.32 13.54
CA SER A 37 -9.64 2.36 14.71
C SER A 37 -10.91 3.14 14.38
N LEU A 38 -11.96 2.94 15.18
CA LEU A 38 -13.20 3.69 15.08
C LEU A 38 -12.95 5.21 15.22
N ASP A 39 -12.12 5.60 16.19
CA ASP A 39 -11.78 7.01 16.45
C ASP A 39 -11.04 7.64 15.26
N SER A 40 -10.07 6.94 14.68
CA SER A 40 -9.37 7.42 13.48
C SER A 40 -10.31 7.56 12.30
N ALA A 41 -11.23 6.61 12.10
CA ALA A 41 -12.18 6.64 10.99
C ALA A 41 -13.20 7.78 11.13
N VAL A 42 -13.63 8.08 12.36
CA VAL A 42 -14.49 9.24 12.68
C VAL A 42 -13.72 10.54 12.47
N GLN A 43 -12.53 10.66 13.06
CA GLN A 43 -11.71 11.87 12.97
C GLN A 43 -11.36 12.22 11.52
N CYS A 44 -11.12 11.20 10.68
CA CYS A 44 -10.76 11.39 9.27
C CYS A 44 -11.96 11.34 8.32
N GLY A 45 -13.20 11.26 8.83
CA GLY A 45 -14.42 11.35 8.03
C GLY A 45 -14.67 10.15 7.09
N VAL A 46 -14.09 8.98 7.38
CA VAL A 46 -14.19 7.76 6.56
C VAL A 46 -14.87 6.59 7.25
N LEU A 47 -15.58 6.84 8.37
CA LEU A 47 -16.24 5.79 9.16
C LEU A 47 -17.10 4.86 8.31
N LYS A 48 -17.96 5.41 7.45
CA LYS A 48 -18.86 4.61 6.61
C LYS A 48 -18.08 3.67 5.70
N GLN A 49 -17.03 4.18 5.05
CA GLN A 49 -16.18 3.42 4.13
C GLN A 49 -15.43 2.30 4.87
N CYS A 50 -14.90 2.58 6.06
CA CYS A 50 -14.23 1.57 6.86
C CYS A 50 -15.18 0.44 7.29
N LEU A 51 -16.40 0.77 7.74
CA LEU A 51 -17.39 -0.24 8.12
C LEU A 51 -17.86 -1.10 6.93
N GLU A 52 -18.06 -0.50 5.76
CA GLU A 52 -18.40 -1.22 4.53
C GLU A 52 -17.26 -2.17 4.11
N SER A 53 -16.01 -1.72 4.24
CA SER A 53 -14.81 -2.53 3.98
C SER A 53 -14.68 -3.71 4.95
N ASP A 54 -14.82 -3.46 6.26
CA ASP A 54 -14.74 -4.51 7.29
C ASP A 54 -15.84 -5.56 7.10
N PHE A 55 -17.04 -5.13 6.75
CA PHE A 55 -18.13 -6.03 6.43
C PHE A 55 -17.84 -6.88 5.18
N SER A 56 -17.31 -6.27 4.12
CA SER A 56 -16.85 -7.00 2.92
C SER A 56 -15.78 -8.04 3.28
N ARG A 57 -14.81 -7.65 4.10
CA ARG A 57 -13.73 -8.53 4.57
C ARG A 57 -14.24 -9.70 5.42
N SER A 58 -15.21 -9.45 6.31
CA SER A 58 -15.84 -10.48 7.15
C SER A 58 -16.61 -11.54 6.36
N ARG A 59 -17.03 -11.21 5.13
CA ARG A 59 -17.76 -12.10 4.22
C ARG A 59 -16.85 -12.84 3.24
N ARG A 60 -15.53 -12.63 3.30
CA ARG A 60 -14.62 -13.38 2.44
C ARG A 60 -14.62 -14.84 2.86
N THR A 61 -14.97 -15.70 1.91
CA THR A 61 -14.96 -17.15 2.07
C THR A 61 -13.69 -17.79 1.50
N GLU A 62 -12.85 -17.00 0.84
CA GLU A 62 -11.69 -17.46 0.08
C GLU A 62 -10.47 -16.59 0.36
N GLU A 63 -9.29 -17.19 0.21
CA GLU A 63 -8.01 -16.51 0.36
C GLU A 63 -7.79 -15.46 -0.74
N PRO A 64 -7.12 -14.33 -0.43
CA PRO A 64 -6.70 -13.36 -1.44
C PRO A 64 -5.82 -14.01 -2.51
N VAL A 65 -5.90 -13.50 -3.74
CA VAL A 65 -4.95 -13.87 -4.79
C VAL A 65 -3.57 -13.38 -4.38
N GLN A 66 -2.60 -14.29 -4.28
CA GLN A 66 -1.23 -13.95 -3.92
C GLN A 66 -0.49 -13.53 -5.18
N VAL A 67 0.09 -12.33 -5.15
CA VAL A 67 0.91 -11.79 -6.25
C VAL A 67 2.32 -11.60 -5.73
N GLY A 68 3.25 -12.43 -6.21
CA GLY A 68 4.67 -12.28 -5.91
C GLY A 68 5.38 -11.54 -7.04
N LEU A 69 6.17 -10.52 -6.71
CA LEU A 69 7.03 -9.79 -7.63
C LEU A 69 8.49 -9.98 -7.22
N TYR A 70 9.27 -10.62 -8.08
CA TYR A 70 10.72 -10.74 -7.94
C TYR A 70 11.36 -9.77 -8.94
N TYR A 71 12.16 -8.83 -8.43
CA TYR A 71 12.55 -7.64 -9.17
C TYR A 71 13.88 -7.05 -8.72
N GLU A 72 14.34 -6.03 -9.44
CA GLU A 72 15.54 -5.24 -9.12
C GLU A 72 15.18 -3.75 -9.12
N SER A 73 15.72 -3.01 -8.16
CA SER A 73 15.35 -1.61 -7.90
C SER A 73 15.69 -0.64 -9.04
N LEU A 74 16.59 -1.00 -9.96
CA LEU A 74 16.96 -0.15 -11.10
C LEU A 74 16.53 -0.74 -12.46
N CYS A 75 15.81 -1.87 -12.48
CA CYS A 75 15.33 -2.47 -13.72
C CYS A 75 14.09 -1.73 -14.25
N PRO A 76 14.14 -1.07 -15.43
CA PRO A 76 13.03 -0.24 -15.92
C PRO A 76 11.69 -0.99 -16.05
N GLY A 77 11.71 -2.25 -16.48
CA GLY A 77 10.52 -3.09 -16.59
C GLY A 77 9.89 -3.41 -15.23
N CYS A 78 10.72 -3.65 -14.22
CA CYS A 78 10.29 -3.89 -12.85
C CYS A 78 9.58 -2.67 -12.27
N ARG A 79 10.23 -1.51 -12.41
CA ARG A 79 9.72 -0.22 -11.94
C ARG A 79 8.38 0.11 -12.56
N LYS A 80 8.27 -0.08 -13.88
CA LYS A 80 7.02 0.13 -14.61
C LYS A 80 5.90 -0.79 -14.09
N PHE A 81 6.16 -2.09 -13.95
CA PHE A 81 5.15 -3.01 -13.43
C PHE A 81 4.74 -2.65 -11.99
N LEU A 82 5.70 -2.37 -11.11
CA LEU A 82 5.44 -2.03 -9.71
C LEU A 82 4.55 -0.78 -9.60
N THR A 83 4.90 0.27 -10.33
CA THR A 83 4.27 1.60 -10.22
C THR A 83 2.99 1.74 -11.01
N GLU A 84 2.89 1.14 -12.20
CA GLU A 84 1.72 1.30 -13.08
C GLU A 84 0.69 0.17 -12.94
N MET A 85 1.12 -1.04 -12.54
CA MET A 85 0.24 -2.22 -12.49
C MET A 85 0.00 -2.69 -11.05
N LEU A 86 1.07 -3.01 -10.31
CA LEU A 86 0.99 -3.70 -9.03
C LEU A 86 0.41 -2.82 -7.93
N PHE A 87 1.02 -1.67 -7.66
CA PHE A 87 0.59 -0.78 -6.58
C PHE A 87 -0.83 -0.21 -6.79
N PRO A 88 -1.22 0.27 -8.00
CA PRO A 88 -2.59 0.70 -8.24
C PRO A 88 -3.61 -0.44 -8.06
N THR A 89 -3.30 -1.65 -8.54
CA THR A 89 -4.20 -2.80 -8.36
C THR A 89 -4.35 -3.16 -6.89
N TYR A 90 -3.26 -3.15 -6.12
CA TYR A 90 -3.28 -3.39 -4.68
C TYR A 90 -4.17 -2.40 -3.92
N LEU A 91 -4.16 -1.11 -4.30
CA LEU A 91 -5.03 -0.10 -3.70
C LEU A 91 -6.51 -0.30 -4.04
N LEU A 92 -6.81 -0.80 -5.24
CA LEU A 92 -8.17 -0.95 -5.75
C LEU A 92 -8.84 -2.27 -5.35
N LEU A 93 -8.06 -3.32 -5.12
CA LEU A 93 -8.55 -4.66 -4.87
C LEU A 93 -8.14 -5.16 -3.49
N ASP A 94 -9.14 -5.28 -2.63
CA ASP A 94 -8.97 -5.81 -1.28
C ASP A 94 -8.76 -7.35 -1.27
N ILE A 95 -8.96 -8.02 -2.41
CA ILE A 95 -8.84 -9.46 -2.65
C ILE A 95 -7.43 -9.91 -3.10
N MET A 96 -6.41 -9.09 -2.90
CA MET A 96 -5.03 -9.35 -3.31
C MET A 96 -4.09 -9.29 -2.10
N SER A 97 -3.07 -10.13 -2.10
CA SER A 97 -1.91 -10.00 -1.21
C SER A 97 -0.64 -9.92 -2.05
N VAL A 98 0.36 -9.18 -1.57
CA VAL A 98 1.58 -8.90 -2.32
C VAL A 98 2.81 -9.40 -1.57
N THR A 99 3.70 -10.06 -2.28
CA THR A 99 5.07 -10.37 -1.83
C THR A 99 6.04 -9.65 -2.76
N LEU A 100 6.90 -8.81 -2.20
CA LEU A 100 7.99 -8.16 -2.93
C LEU A 100 9.31 -8.87 -2.60
N VAL A 101 10.12 -9.16 -3.62
CA VAL A 101 11.44 -9.77 -3.44
C VAL A 101 12.47 -8.98 -4.25
N PRO A 102 13.02 -7.88 -3.69
CA PRO A 102 14.09 -7.12 -4.33
C PRO A 102 15.41 -7.91 -4.26
N TYR A 103 15.78 -8.49 -5.39
CA TYR A 103 17.04 -9.22 -5.61
C TYR A 103 17.26 -9.44 -7.11
N GLY A 104 16.25 -10.03 -7.77
CA GLY A 104 16.22 -10.27 -9.20
C GLY A 104 17.40 -11.08 -9.72
N ASN A 105 18.10 -10.58 -10.73
CA ASN A 105 19.26 -11.23 -11.32
C ASN A 105 20.57 -10.96 -10.58
N ALA A 106 20.52 -10.42 -9.36
CA ALA A 106 21.72 -10.28 -8.55
C ALA A 106 22.39 -11.64 -8.32
N GLN A 107 23.71 -11.63 -8.19
CA GLN A 107 24.50 -12.80 -7.87
C GLN A 107 25.08 -12.67 -6.47
N GLU A 108 24.88 -13.68 -5.65
CA GLU A 108 25.46 -13.79 -4.33
C GLU A 108 26.74 -14.63 -4.36
N THR A 109 27.82 -14.09 -3.80
CA THR A 109 29.08 -14.80 -3.60
C THR A 109 29.42 -14.85 -2.10
N PRO A 110 29.70 -16.03 -1.52
CA PRO A 110 30.16 -16.13 -0.14
C PRO A 110 31.59 -15.60 0.00
N VAL A 111 31.81 -14.72 0.97
CA VAL A 111 33.12 -14.15 1.34
C VAL A 111 33.32 -14.31 2.84
N ALA A 112 34.18 -15.24 3.23
CA ALA A 112 34.36 -15.67 4.63
C ALA A 112 33.03 -16.13 5.27
N GLN A 113 32.53 -15.41 6.28
CA GLN A 113 31.24 -15.68 6.95
C GLN A 113 30.13 -14.72 6.52
N LYS A 114 30.36 -13.95 5.44
CA LYS A 114 29.39 -12.99 4.88
C LYS A 114 29.16 -13.29 3.39
N TYR A 115 28.33 -12.47 2.78
CA TYR A 115 28.06 -12.50 1.35
C TYR A 115 28.44 -11.17 0.71
N THR A 116 28.67 -11.20 -0.60
CA THR A 116 28.76 -10.00 -1.44
C THR A 116 27.82 -10.17 -2.61
N TYR A 117 27.21 -9.06 -3.05
CA TYR A 117 26.22 -9.04 -4.12
C TYR A 117 26.73 -8.27 -5.32
N GLU A 118 26.57 -8.86 -6.50
CA GLU A 118 26.80 -8.21 -7.80
C GLU A 118 25.46 -8.08 -8.52
N CYS A 119 25.12 -6.86 -8.97
CA CYS A 119 23.83 -6.56 -9.60
C CYS A 119 24.04 -6.04 -11.02
N GLN A 120 23.08 -6.27 -11.91
CA GLN A 120 23.22 -6.00 -13.36
C GLN A 120 23.38 -4.50 -13.66
N HIS A 121 22.73 -3.65 -12.87
CA HIS A 121 22.81 -2.19 -12.99
C HIS A 121 23.83 -1.58 -12.00
N GLY A 122 24.76 -2.40 -11.50
CA GLY A 122 25.90 -1.98 -10.69
C GLY A 122 25.58 -1.76 -9.20
N LYS A 123 26.52 -1.13 -8.48
CA LYS A 123 26.46 -1.01 -7.01
C LYS A 123 25.25 -0.25 -6.48
N GLN A 124 24.71 0.70 -7.27
CA GLN A 124 23.54 1.46 -6.87
C GLN A 124 22.29 0.58 -6.83
N GLU A 125 22.13 -0.36 -7.76
CA GLU A 125 21.04 -1.34 -7.69
C GLU A 125 21.15 -2.25 -6.47
N CYS A 126 22.35 -2.76 -6.18
CA CYS A 126 22.53 -3.56 -4.96
C CYS A 126 22.19 -2.76 -3.69
N LEU A 127 22.53 -1.47 -3.66
CA LEU A 127 22.17 -0.57 -2.57
C LEU A 127 20.65 -0.35 -2.50
N GLY A 128 19.99 -0.10 -3.63
CA GLY A 128 18.53 0.05 -3.71
C GLY A 128 17.80 -1.20 -3.24
N ASN A 129 18.15 -2.37 -3.77
CA ASN A 129 17.62 -3.66 -3.32
C ASN A 129 17.77 -3.85 -1.80
N MET A 130 18.92 -3.48 -1.23
CA MET A 130 19.17 -3.59 0.21
C MET A 130 18.35 -2.58 1.04
N ILE A 131 18.20 -1.35 0.56
CA ILE A 131 17.36 -0.33 1.22
C ILE A 131 15.90 -0.80 1.26
N GLU A 132 15.36 -1.26 0.13
CA GLU A 132 13.99 -1.75 0.04
C GLU A 132 13.79 -2.98 0.94
N THR A 133 14.72 -3.94 0.91
CA THR A 133 14.73 -5.11 1.80
C THR A 133 14.70 -4.71 3.28
N CYS A 134 15.53 -3.75 3.69
CA CYS A 134 15.56 -3.28 5.07
C CYS A 134 14.25 -2.56 5.45
N ILE A 135 13.71 -1.71 4.57
CA ILE A 135 12.44 -1.02 4.79
C ILE A 135 11.30 -2.03 4.99
N MET A 136 11.26 -3.10 4.20
CA MET A 136 10.28 -4.19 4.36
C MET A 136 10.31 -4.85 5.74
N ASN A 137 11.48 -4.97 6.36
CA ASN A 137 11.62 -5.54 7.70
C ASN A 137 11.31 -4.54 8.83
N MET A 138 11.32 -3.24 8.54
CA MET A 138 11.28 -2.19 9.57
C MET A 138 9.93 -1.48 9.69
N THR A 139 9.02 -1.65 8.72
CA THR A 139 7.72 -0.98 8.74
C THR A 139 6.66 -1.68 7.89
N ASP A 140 5.42 -1.67 8.36
CA ASP A 140 4.24 -2.13 7.60
C ASP A 140 3.90 -1.19 6.43
N MET A 141 4.50 0.00 6.39
CA MET A 141 4.34 0.98 5.32
C MET A 141 5.33 0.78 4.17
N ALA A 142 6.04 -0.35 4.13
CA ALA A 142 7.09 -0.60 3.16
C ALA A 142 6.60 -0.50 1.71
N PHE A 143 5.43 -1.05 1.38
CA PHE A 143 4.98 -1.06 -0.01
C PHE A 143 4.69 0.36 -0.56
N PRO A 144 3.97 1.26 0.15
CA PRO A 144 3.88 2.67 -0.24
C PRO A 144 5.23 3.40 -0.33
N ILE A 145 6.19 3.09 0.55
CA ILE A 145 7.53 3.69 0.53
C ILE A 145 8.29 3.24 -0.73
N ILE A 146 8.30 1.94 -1.02
CA ILE A 146 8.94 1.36 -2.20
C ILE A 146 8.28 1.89 -3.48
N PHE A 147 6.95 1.97 -3.54
CA PHE A 147 6.24 2.60 -4.65
C PHE A 147 6.70 4.06 -4.89
N CYS A 148 6.85 4.84 -3.82
CA CYS A 148 7.35 6.20 -3.90
C CYS A 148 8.78 6.27 -4.43
N MET A 149 9.66 5.40 -3.92
CA MET A 149 11.05 5.31 -4.38
C MET A 149 11.12 4.93 -5.86
N GLU A 150 10.38 3.90 -6.24
CA GLU A 150 10.40 3.35 -7.59
C GLU A 150 9.71 4.24 -8.62
N SER A 151 8.91 5.20 -8.17
CA SER A 151 8.33 6.26 -9.01
C SER A 151 9.30 7.43 -9.26
N SER A 152 10.39 7.53 -8.48
CA SER A 152 11.35 8.64 -8.57
C SER A 152 12.36 8.48 -9.71
N ALA A 153 12.81 9.57 -10.32
CA ALA A 153 13.95 9.52 -11.25
C ALA A 153 15.23 9.02 -10.58
N ASP A 154 15.41 9.34 -9.29
CA ASP A 154 16.47 8.84 -8.42
C ASP A 154 15.84 7.98 -7.32
N VAL A 155 15.86 6.66 -7.50
CA VAL A 155 15.23 5.69 -6.59
C VAL A 155 15.88 5.78 -5.20
N ILE A 156 17.20 5.81 -5.14
CA ILE A 156 17.96 5.77 -3.87
C ILE A 156 17.90 7.13 -3.19
N GLY A 157 18.13 8.22 -3.94
CA GLY A 157 18.09 9.58 -3.41
C GLY A 157 16.72 10.00 -2.88
N SER A 158 15.64 9.34 -3.31
CA SER A 158 14.28 9.59 -2.82
C SER A 158 13.90 8.81 -1.56
N ALA A 159 14.70 7.84 -1.11
CA ALA A 159 14.35 6.98 0.03
C ALA A 159 14.01 7.79 1.29
N GLU A 160 14.80 8.82 1.62
CA GLU A 160 14.56 9.65 2.80
C GLU A 160 13.26 10.47 2.69
N SER A 161 12.95 11.04 1.54
CA SER A 161 11.71 11.80 1.36
C SER A 161 10.48 10.88 1.39
N CYS A 162 10.57 9.70 0.81
CA CYS A 162 9.52 8.69 0.88
C CYS A 162 9.29 8.19 2.32
N LEU A 163 10.35 7.97 3.09
CA LEU A 163 10.26 7.66 4.52
C LEU A 163 9.54 8.77 5.30
N LYS A 164 9.90 10.04 5.06
CA LYS A 164 9.25 11.19 5.72
C LYS A 164 7.74 11.26 5.46
N VAL A 165 7.28 10.83 4.29
CA VAL A 165 5.86 10.83 3.92
C VAL A 165 5.09 9.69 4.60
N TYR A 166 5.64 8.47 4.59
CA TYR A 166 4.87 7.28 4.95
C TYR A 166 5.25 6.66 6.31
N ALA A 167 6.46 6.90 6.81
CA ALA A 167 6.98 6.39 8.07
C ALA A 167 7.92 7.42 8.74
N PRO A 168 7.41 8.59 9.17
CA PRO A 168 8.25 9.69 9.66
C PRO A 168 9.11 9.35 10.89
N ASP A 169 8.74 8.32 11.66
CA ASP A 169 9.49 7.84 12.83
C ASP A 169 10.68 6.93 12.47
N LEU A 170 10.77 6.49 11.21
CA LEU A 170 11.86 5.67 10.67
C LEU A 170 12.86 6.56 9.91
N SER A 171 13.98 6.87 10.56
CA SER A 171 15.03 7.68 9.94
C SER A 171 15.86 6.88 8.92
N MET A 172 16.39 7.58 7.92
CA MET A 172 17.29 6.98 6.93
C MET A 172 18.54 6.36 7.57
N ASP A 173 19.07 6.96 8.65
CA ASP A 173 20.22 6.41 9.39
C ASP A 173 19.96 5.01 9.96
N LYS A 174 18.73 4.76 10.46
CA LYS A 174 18.35 3.42 10.95
C LYS A 174 18.28 2.42 9.79
N VAL A 175 17.75 2.84 8.64
CA VAL A 175 17.71 2.01 7.43
C VAL A 175 19.14 1.70 6.96
N MET A 176 20.02 2.69 6.90
CA MET A 176 21.42 2.50 6.52
C MET A 176 22.20 1.65 7.53
N SER A 177 21.82 1.67 8.81
CA SER A 177 22.38 0.76 9.81
C SER A 177 21.99 -0.70 9.54
N CYS A 178 20.77 -0.95 9.04
CA CYS A 178 20.36 -2.28 8.56
C CYS A 178 21.14 -2.66 7.30
N VAL A 179 21.22 -1.77 6.31
CA VAL A 179 21.90 -1.97 5.02
C VAL A 179 23.37 -2.39 5.21
N ASN A 180 24.07 -1.73 6.13
CA ASN A 180 25.49 -1.99 6.40
C ASN A 180 25.71 -3.09 7.46
N GLY A 181 24.64 -3.58 8.09
CA GLY A 181 24.69 -4.52 9.19
C GLY A 181 24.43 -5.97 8.78
N ASP A 182 24.62 -6.88 9.73
CA ASP A 182 24.38 -8.31 9.49
C ASP A 182 22.89 -8.62 9.23
N MET A 183 21.99 -7.77 9.74
CA MET A 183 20.54 -7.89 9.47
C MET A 183 20.23 -7.71 7.98
N GLY A 184 20.69 -6.64 7.34
CA GLY A 184 20.48 -6.43 5.91
C GLY A 184 21.10 -7.56 5.08
N MET A 185 22.31 -7.99 5.45
CA MET A 185 22.97 -9.13 4.82
C MET A 185 22.13 -10.42 4.87
N GLN A 186 21.54 -10.74 6.03
CA GLN A 186 20.69 -11.91 6.20
C GLN A 186 19.37 -11.79 5.42
N LEU A 187 18.75 -10.61 5.42
CA LEU A 187 17.50 -10.37 4.68
C LEU A 187 17.73 -10.47 3.16
N MET A 188 18.82 -9.90 2.64
CA MET A 188 19.15 -10.03 1.21
C MET A 188 19.49 -11.48 0.85
N HIS A 189 20.16 -12.23 1.72
CA HIS A 189 20.38 -13.67 1.53
C HIS A 189 19.06 -14.44 1.48
N GLN A 190 18.08 -14.09 2.33
CA GLN A 190 16.73 -14.67 2.27
C GLN A 190 16.06 -14.37 0.93
N ASN A 191 16.18 -13.15 0.39
CA ASN A 191 15.66 -12.83 -0.94
C ASN A 191 16.36 -13.63 -2.04
N ALA A 192 17.68 -13.86 -1.93
CA ALA A 192 18.44 -14.72 -2.84
C ALA A 192 17.90 -16.16 -2.81
N LEU A 193 17.67 -16.72 -1.62
CA LEU A 193 17.11 -18.06 -1.45
C LEU A 193 15.68 -18.16 -1.99
N GLN A 194 14.82 -17.18 -1.75
CA GLN A 194 13.47 -17.13 -2.29
C GLN A 194 13.47 -17.08 -3.82
N THR A 195 14.34 -16.25 -4.40
CA THR A 195 14.48 -16.12 -5.86
C THR A 195 15.04 -17.41 -6.48
N LYS A 196 16.01 -18.05 -5.82
CA LYS A 196 16.57 -19.34 -6.25
C LYS A 196 15.56 -20.50 -6.16
N ALA A 197 14.62 -20.43 -5.23
CA ALA A 197 13.58 -21.44 -5.03
C ALA A 197 12.45 -21.38 -6.07
N LEU A 198 12.45 -20.36 -6.95
CA LEU A 198 11.47 -20.25 -8.03
C LEU A 198 11.48 -21.48 -8.93
N ASN A 199 10.29 -21.95 -9.26
CA ASN A 199 10.07 -23.05 -10.18
C ASN A 199 8.97 -22.70 -11.19
N PRO A 200 9.30 -22.52 -12.48
CA PRO A 200 10.64 -22.65 -13.06
C PRO A 200 11.59 -21.53 -12.55
N PRO A 201 12.92 -21.75 -12.60
CA PRO A 201 13.87 -20.68 -12.31
C PRO A 201 13.64 -19.48 -13.23
N HIS A 202 13.60 -18.28 -12.64
CA HIS A 202 13.41 -17.05 -13.41
C HIS A 202 14.47 -16.89 -14.51
N GLN A 203 14.06 -16.39 -15.67
CA GLN A 203 14.94 -16.15 -16.82
C GLN A 203 15.14 -14.66 -17.10
N TYR A 204 14.35 -13.80 -16.45
CA TYR A 204 14.33 -12.36 -16.58
C TYR A 204 13.58 -11.76 -15.38
N VAL A 205 13.63 -10.43 -15.27
CA VAL A 205 12.79 -9.67 -14.35
C VAL A 205 12.02 -8.57 -15.10
N PRO A 206 10.84 -8.13 -14.61
CA PRO A 206 10.13 -8.61 -13.43
C PRO A 206 9.63 -10.05 -13.61
N TRP A 207 9.74 -10.87 -12.56
CA TRP A 207 9.20 -12.22 -12.55
C TRP A 207 7.98 -12.28 -11.64
N ILE A 208 6.81 -12.52 -12.22
CA ILE A 208 5.52 -12.42 -11.53
C ILE A 208 5.00 -13.82 -11.24
N THR A 209 4.58 -14.05 -10.00
CA THR A 209 3.90 -15.27 -9.59
C THR A 209 2.46 -14.95 -9.18
N ILE A 210 1.52 -15.81 -9.55
CA ILE A 210 0.12 -15.75 -9.14
C ILE A 210 -0.19 -17.03 -8.37
N ASN A 211 -0.55 -16.90 -7.09
CA ASN A 211 -0.73 -18.03 -6.17
C ASN A 211 0.49 -18.98 -6.15
N GLY A 212 1.70 -18.41 -6.17
CA GLY A 212 2.96 -19.15 -6.17
C GLY A 212 3.33 -19.80 -7.50
N VAL A 213 2.54 -19.62 -8.56
CA VAL A 213 2.78 -20.21 -9.88
C VAL A 213 3.20 -19.13 -10.87
N HIS A 214 4.22 -19.44 -11.69
CA HIS A 214 4.60 -18.64 -12.85
C HIS A 214 4.37 -19.43 -14.14
N THR A 215 3.80 -18.77 -15.14
CA THR A 215 3.77 -19.20 -16.55
C THR A 215 3.88 -17.98 -17.44
N GLU A 216 4.34 -18.13 -18.68
CA GLU A 216 4.39 -17.03 -19.65
C GLU A 216 3.00 -16.39 -19.88
N ASP A 217 1.93 -17.18 -19.90
CA ASP A 217 0.55 -16.66 -20.01
C ASP A 217 0.14 -15.81 -18.80
N LEU A 218 0.48 -16.24 -17.57
CA LEU A 218 0.23 -15.46 -16.36
C LEU A 218 1.07 -14.19 -16.34
N GLN A 219 2.33 -14.27 -16.74
CA GLN A 219 3.24 -13.13 -16.86
C GLN A 219 2.66 -12.10 -17.83
N GLU A 220 2.28 -12.51 -19.05
CA GLU A 220 1.72 -11.64 -20.07
C GLU A 220 0.41 -10.97 -19.59
N LYS A 221 -0.51 -11.75 -19.00
CA LYS A 221 -1.77 -11.23 -18.44
C LYS A 221 -1.54 -10.25 -17.31
N ALA A 222 -0.58 -10.52 -16.41
CA ALA A 222 -0.25 -9.63 -15.31
C ALA A 222 0.35 -8.30 -15.82
N MET A 223 1.26 -8.38 -16.80
CA MET A 223 1.88 -7.22 -17.44
C MET A 223 0.90 -6.40 -18.28
N SER A 224 -0.15 -7.03 -18.83
CA SER A 224 -1.21 -6.36 -19.59
C SER A 224 -2.27 -5.71 -18.69
N SER A 225 -2.78 -6.45 -17.71
CA SER A 225 -3.76 -5.97 -16.74
C SER A 225 -3.81 -6.87 -15.51
N LEU A 226 -2.96 -6.57 -14.52
CA LEU A 226 -2.97 -7.29 -13.24
C LEU A 226 -4.34 -7.24 -12.57
N PHE A 227 -5.02 -6.09 -12.61
CA PHE A 227 -6.38 -5.93 -12.10
C PHE A 227 -7.35 -6.98 -12.65
N THR A 228 -7.38 -7.12 -13.98
CA THR A 228 -8.27 -8.09 -14.64
C THR A 228 -7.89 -9.51 -14.25
N LEU A 229 -6.60 -9.82 -14.22
CA LEU A 229 -6.09 -11.12 -13.82
C LEU A 229 -6.53 -11.47 -12.40
N VAL A 230 -6.30 -10.61 -11.42
CA VAL A 230 -6.69 -10.81 -10.01
C VAL A 230 -8.20 -11.02 -9.90
N CYS A 231 -9.01 -10.18 -10.53
CA CYS A 231 -10.47 -10.33 -10.55
C CYS A 231 -10.93 -11.67 -11.17
N SER A 232 -10.20 -12.20 -12.15
CA SER A 232 -10.51 -13.50 -12.77
C SER A 232 -10.07 -14.69 -11.90
N MET A 233 -8.95 -14.54 -11.19
CA MET A 233 -8.33 -15.60 -10.39
C MET A 233 -8.96 -15.74 -8.99
N TYR A 234 -9.62 -14.70 -8.50
CA TYR A 234 -10.30 -14.75 -7.21
C TYR A 234 -11.54 -15.64 -7.26
N LYS A 235 -11.57 -16.63 -6.37
CA LYS A 235 -12.61 -17.68 -6.32
C LYS A 235 -13.82 -17.28 -5.46
N GLY A 236 -13.67 -16.27 -4.61
CA GLY A 236 -14.73 -15.81 -3.71
C GLY A 236 -15.75 -14.88 -4.39
N THR A 237 -16.59 -14.26 -3.56
CA THR A 237 -17.53 -13.24 -4.05
C THR A 237 -16.74 -12.02 -4.55
N LYS A 238 -16.80 -11.77 -5.85
CA LYS A 238 -16.04 -10.69 -6.49
C LYS A 238 -16.43 -9.32 -5.90
N PRO A 239 -15.45 -8.43 -5.63
CA PRO A 239 -15.73 -7.04 -5.31
C PRO A 239 -16.50 -6.34 -6.45
N ALA A 240 -17.17 -5.24 -6.12
CA ALA A 240 -17.88 -4.43 -7.13
C ALA A 240 -16.94 -3.95 -8.24
N ALA A 241 -15.68 -3.62 -7.91
CA ALA A 241 -14.65 -3.24 -8.87
C ALA A 241 -14.37 -4.34 -9.92
N CYS A 242 -14.57 -5.61 -9.55
CA CYS A 242 -14.46 -6.76 -10.45
C CYS A 242 -15.78 -7.14 -11.15
N GLY A 243 -16.80 -6.28 -11.10
CA GLY A 243 -18.14 -6.53 -11.65
C GLY A 243 -19.02 -7.43 -10.77
N GLY A 244 -18.65 -7.65 -9.50
CA GLY A 244 -19.45 -8.45 -8.58
C GLY A 244 -20.73 -7.73 -8.13
N SER A 245 -21.85 -8.44 -8.14
CA SER A 245 -23.12 -7.91 -7.60
C SER A 245 -23.14 -8.04 -6.08
N GLN A 246 -22.84 -6.95 -5.36
CA GLN A 246 -23.10 -6.92 -3.93
C GLN A 246 -24.62 -6.87 -3.72
N LYS A 247 -25.22 -7.95 -3.21
CA LYS A 247 -26.56 -7.88 -2.60
C LYS A 247 -26.43 -7.01 -1.34
N LEU A 248 -26.57 -5.70 -1.51
CA LEU A 248 -26.71 -4.74 -0.43
C LEU A 248 -28.01 -5.07 0.30
N HIS A 249 -27.93 -5.94 1.30
CA HIS A 249 -28.99 -6.05 2.30
C HIS A 249 -28.87 -4.81 3.20
N TYR A 250 -29.52 -3.73 2.79
CA TYR A 250 -29.74 -2.59 3.66
C TYR A 250 -30.70 -3.04 4.77
N LYS A 251 -30.16 -3.52 5.90
CA LYS A 251 -30.96 -3.55 7.14
C LYS A 251 -31.06 -2.11 7.59
N SER A 252 -32.15 -1.45 7.21
CA SER A 252 -32.56 -0.20 7.82
C SER A 252 -32.78 -0.45 9.30
N TYR A 253 -31.88 0.05 10.14
CA TYR A 253 -32.11 0.20 11.57
C TYR A 253 -32.67 1.61 11.81
N CYS A 254 -33.85 1.89 11.26
CA CYS A 254 -34.65 2.99 11.80
C CYS A 254 -35.27 2.48 13.10
N HIS A 255 -34.80 3.02 14.23
CA HIS A 255 -35.58 3.01 15.46
C HIS A 255 -36.81 3.89 15.20
N ASN A 256 -37.99 3.29 15.30
CA ASN A 256 -39.23 4.06 15.41
C ASN A 256 -39.25 4.63 16.83
N GLU A 257 -39.08 5.95 16.95
CA GLU A 257 -39.53 6.73 18.11
C GLU A 257 -41.06 6.94 18.03
#